data_AF-A0A7R8AJW9-F1
#
_entry.id   AF-A0A7R8AJW9-F1
#
_cell.length_a   1.000
_cell.length_b   1.000
_cell.length_c   1.000
_cell.angle_alpha   90.00
_cell.angle_beta   90.00
_cell.angle_gamma   90.00
#
_symmetry.space_group_name_H-M   'P 1'
#
loop_
_entity.id
_entity.type
_entity.pdbx_description
1 polymer ?
#
loop_
_entity_poly.entity_id
_entity_poly.type
_entity_poly.pdbx_seq_one_letter_code
_entity_poly.pdbx_strand_id
1 'polypeptide(L)'
;MKPVIRANAMNLIANTEDFVDTAGRTGDSSDEGKTFNVRVWLNYFTLDVIGDKAFDLPMGFLRAGSDAKPAQLPSGKEYTVPSMIIALYHGVLHRASSTALCLPR
;
A
#
# COMPACT_ATOMS: atom_id res chain seq x y z
N MET A 1 13.59 13.21 12.24
CA MET A 1 13.23 12.86 10.84
C MET A 1 13.99 11.63 10.33
N LYS A 2 15.32 11.63 10.32
CA LYS A 2 16.16 10.49 9.90
C LYS A 2 15.79 9.10 10.49
N PRO A 3 15.44 8.92 11.77
CA PRO A 3 15.18 7.59 12.31
C PRO A 3 13.93 6.91 11.74
N VAL A 4 12.87 7.68 11.43
CA VAL A 4 11.63 7.13 10.86
C VAL A 4 11.81 6.74 9.39
N ILE A 5 12.49 7.59 8.62
CA ILE A 5 12.83 7.25 7.23
C ILE A 5 13.68 5.98 7.21
N ARG A 6 14.66 5.87 8.12
CA ARG A 6 15.48 4.67 8.26
C ARG A 6 14.65 3.43 8.61
N ALA A 7 13.74 3.53 9.59
CA ALA A 7 12.90 2.41 9.99
C ALA A 7 12.03 1.90 8.82
N ASN A 8 11.36 2.80 8.11
CA ASN A 8 10.56 2.43 6.93
C ASN A 8 11.42 1.92 5.77
N ALA A 9 12.65 2.42 5.60
CA ALA A 9 13.57 1.89 4.58
C ALA A 9 13.98 0.44 4.91
N MET A 10 14.20 0.10 6.18
CA MET A 10 14.49 -1.27 6.59
C MET A 10 13.30 -2.20 6.32
N ASN A 11 12.05 -1.74 6.53
CA ASN A 11 10.86 -2.53 6.20
C ASN A 11 10.75 -2.79 4.69
N LEU A 12 11.09 -1.81 3.85
CA LEU A 12 11.12 -1.97 2.39
C LEU A 12 12.18 -2.98 1.95
N ILE A 13 13.39 -2.90 2.53
CA ILE A 13 14.49 -3.82 2.25
C ILE A 13 14.07 -5.25 2.63
N ALA A 14 13.55 -5.45 3.84
CA ALA A 14 13.12 -6.77 4.31
C ALA A 14 12.10 -7.44 3.37
N ASN A 15 11.07 -6.70 2.92
CA ASN A 15 10.09 -7.24 1.96
C ASN A 15 10.70 -7.55 0.58
N THR A 16 11.70 -6.77 0.16
CA THR A 16 12.40 -7.01 -1.11
C THR A 16 13.25 -8.26 -1.01
N GLU A 17 13.96 -8.44 0.11
CA GLU A 17 14.75 -9.64 0.40
C GLU A 17 13.85 -10.89 0.46
N ASP A 18 12.72 -10.82 1.19
CA ASP A 18 11.74 -11.92 1.28
C ASP A 18 11.19 -12.32 -0.10
N PHE A 19 10.93 -11.34 -0.97
CA PHE A 19 10.51 -11.60 -2.35
C PHE A 19 11.60 -12.32 -3.15
N VAL A 20 12.84 -11.84 -3.08
CA VAL A 20 13.99 -12.44 -3.79
C VAL A 20 14.24 -13.86 -3.31
N ASP A 21 14.21 -14.09 -1.99
CA ASP A 21 14.35 -15.40 -1.37
C ASP A 21 13.27 -16.37 -1.85
N THR A 22 12.02 -15.90 -1.89
CA THR A 22 10.89 -16.71 -2.35
C THR A 22 11.04 -17.06 -3.83
N ALA A 23 11.43 -16.10 -4.66
CA ALA A 23 11.67 -16.31 -6.10
C ALA A 23 12.86 -17.24 -6.37
N GLY A 24 13.92 -17.18 -5.55
CA GLY A 24 15.09 -18.06 -5.67
C GLY A 24 14.82 -19.50 -5.24
N ARG A 25 13.88 -19.73 -4.31
CA ARG A 25 13.48 -21.06 -3.83
C ARG A 25 12.53 -21.78 -4.77
N THR A 26 11.70 -21.06 -5.53
CA THR A 26 10.65 -21.68 -6.32
C THR A 26 11.12 -22.38 -7.57
N GLY A 27 12.30 -22.05 -8.15
CA GLY A 27 13.08 -22.86 -9.11
C GLY A 27 12.38 -23.47 -10.34
N ASP A 28 11.07 -23.30 -10.47
CA ASP A 28 10.21 -24.04 -11.37
C ASP A 28 9.64 -23.03 -12.37
N SER A 29 10.09 -23.21 -13.61
CA SER A 29 9.80 -22.39 -14.79
C SER A 29 8.33 -22.40 -15.23
N SER A 30 7.41 -22.84 -14.36
CA SER A 30 5.96 -22.87 -14.57
C SER A 30 5.18 -21.95 -13.64
N ASP A 31 5.81 -21.29 -12.66
CA ASP A 31 5.13 -20.25 -11.87
C ASP A 31 5.08 -18.99 -12.72
N GLU A 32 3.95 -18.73 -13.37
CA GLU A 32 3.69 -17.49 -14.09
C GLU A 32 3.87 -16.30 -13.13
N GLY A 33 5.10 -15.77 -13.11
CA GLY A 33 5.40 -14.35 -12.99
C GLY A 33 4.83 -13.65 -11.78
N LYS A 34 5.16 -14.10 -10.55
CA LYS A 34 5.15 -13.16 -9.42
C LYS A 34 6.13 -12.03 -9.75
N THR A 35 5.60 -10.90 -10.20
CA THR A 35 6.38 -9.72 -10.52
C THR A 35 6.46 -8.82 -9.29
N PHE A 36 7.66 -8.30 -9.00
CA PHE A 36 7.83 -7.33 -7.94
C PHE A 36 7.49 -5.93 -8.46
N ASN A 37 6.31 -5.43 -8.08
CA ASN A 37 5.90 -4.09 -8.48
C ASN A 37 6.57 -3.02 -7.61
N VAL A 38 7.79 -2.61 -7.99
CA VAL A 38 8.59 -1.59 -7.29
C VAL A 38 7.80 -0.31 -7.02
N ARG A 39 6.94 0.11 -7.97
CA ARG A 39 6.13 1.33 -7.83
C ARG A 39 5.20 1.26 -6.63
N VAL A 40 4.52 0.14 -6.44
CA VAL A 40 3.60 -0.05 -5.31
C VAL A 40 4.35 0.00 -3.98
N TRP A 41 5.50 -0.67 -3.90
CA TRP A 41 6.32 -0.68 -2.69
C TRP A 41 6.91 0.69 -2.32
N LEU A 42 7.35 1.47 -3.31
CA LEU A 42 7.80 2.85 -3.09
C LEU A 42 6.66 3.77 -2.64
N ASN A 43 5.44 3.52 -3.13
CA ASN A 43 4.26 4.24 -2.66
C ASN A 43 3.92 3.89 -1.20
N TYR A 44 3.99 2.61 -0.81
CA TYR A 44 3.84 2.20 0.60
C TYR A 44 4.88 2.88 1.49
N PHE A 45 6.15 2.88 1.07
CA PHE A 45 7.20 3.57 1.79
C PHE A 45 6.92 5.06 1.97
N THR A 46 6.49 5.74 0.90
CA THR A 46 6.19 7.17 0.94
C THR A 46 5.02 7.46 1.90
N LEU A 47 3.95 6.67 1.81
CA LEU A 47 2.77 6.85 2.65
C LEU A 47 3.02 6.53 4.12
N ASP A 48 3.79 5.47 4.42
CA ASP A 48 4.19 5.14 5.80
C ASP A 48 5.06 6.26 6.40
N VAL A 49 6.02 6.79 5.64
CA VAL A 49 6.86 7.92 6.10
C VAL A 49 6.04 9.18 6.35
N ILE A 50 5.09 9.51 5.46
CA ILE A 50 4.19 10.66 5.64
C ILE A 50 3.28 10.43 6.85
N GLY A 51 2.69 9.24 7.00
CA GLY A 51 1.85 8.86 8.15
C GLY A 51 2.56 9.08 9.47
N ASP A 52 3.76 8.51 9.61
CA ASP A 52 4.61 8.60 10.80
C ASP A 52 5.12 10.01 11.11
N LYS A 53 5.07 10.95 10.16
CA LYS A 53 5.67 12.29 10.30
C LYS A 53 4.64 13.40 10.38
N ALA A 54 3.63 13.33 9.53
CA ALA A 54 2.61 14.36 9.43
C ALA A 54 1.45 14.13 10.41
N PHE A 55 1.16 12.85 10.72
CA PHE A 55 -0.04 12.48 11.48
C PHE A 55 0.25 11.66 12.74
N ASP A 56 1.53 11.37 13.02
CA ASP A 56 1.97 10.45 14.08
C ASP A 56 1.23 9.10 14.02
N LEU A 57 0.92 8.66 12.80
CA LEU A 57 0.08 7.49 12.53
C LEU A 57 0.88 6.45 11.74
N PRO A 58 1.32 5.36 12.40
CA PRO A 58 2.00 4.26 11.73
C PRO A 58 1.02 3.41 10.92
N MET A 59 0.88 3.76 9.64
CA MET A 59 -0.01 3.09 8.69
C MET A 59 0.40 1.62 8.45
N GLY A 60 1.71 1.36 8.39
CA GLY A 60 2.30 0.02 8.36
C GLY A 60 2.03 -0.75 7.06
N PHE A 61 1.88 -0.04 5.94
CA PHE A 61 1.63 -0.64 4.63
C PHE A 61 2.79 -1.51 4.17
N LEU A 62 4.04 -1.09 4.43
CA LEU A 62 5.22 -1.90 4.14
C LEU A 62 5.20 -3.22 4.89
N ARG A 63 4.82 -3.23 6.17
CA ARG A 63 4.78 -4.46 6.97
C ARG A 63 3.64 -5.40 6.55
N ALA A 64 2.54 -4.83 6.08
CA ALA A 64 1.37 -5.60 5.65
C ALA A 64 1.47 -6.09 4.20
N GLY A 65 2.35 -5.50 3.38
CA GLY A 65 2.39 -5.71 1.94
C GLY A 65 1.11 -5.25 1.22
N SER A 66 0.32 -4.39 1.87
CA SER A 66 -0.98 -3.92 1.40
C SER A 66 -1.37 -2.63 2.11
N ASP A 67 -2.00 -1.73 1.36
CA ASP A 67 -2.64 -0.51 1.89
C ASP A 67 -4.16 -0.60 1.99
N ALA A 68 -4.73 -1.77 1.67
CA ALA A 68 -6.11 -2.06 2.02
C ALA A 68 -6.20 -2.37 3.53
N LYS A 69 -7.21 -1.83 4.20
CA LYS A 69 -7.40 -2.00 5.65
C LYS A 69 -8.81 -2.46 5.98
N PRO A 70 -8.99 -3.37 6.93
CA PRO A 70 -10.31 -3.64 7.49
C PRO A 70 -10.77 -2.40 8.27
N ALA A 71 -12.06 -2.09 8.16
CA ALA A 71 -12.73 -1.04 8.90
C ALA A 71 -14.12 -1.51 9.31
N GLN A 72 -14.72 -0.79 10.26
CA GLN A 72 -16.04 -1.11 10.77
C GLN A 72 -16.94 0.11 10.67
N LEU A 73 -18.15 -0.08 10.17
CA LEU A 73 -19.19 0.94 10.21
C LEU A 73 -19.71 1.12 11.65
N PRO A 74 -20.35 2.26 11.98
CA PRO A 74 -20.99 2.47 13.28
C PRO A 74 -22.03 1.39 13.63
N SER A 75 -22.59 0.70 12.62
CA SER A 75 -23.51 -0.43 12.79
C SER A 75 -22.83 -1.74 13.22
N GLY A 76 -21.50 -1.77 13.33
CA GLY A 76 -20.71 -2.97 13.62
C GLY A 76 -20.37 -3.81 12.38
N LYS A 77 -20.88 -3.46 11.19
CA LYS A 77 -20.58 -4.19 9.96
C LYS A 77 -19.14 -3.91 9.51
N GLU A 78 -18.35 -4.97 9.35
CA GLU A 78 -16.99 -4.90 8.81
C GLU A 78 -17.00 -4.71 7.29
N TYR A 79 -16.01 -3.98 6.79
CA TYR A 79 -15.74 -3.82 5.36
C TYR A 79 -14.24 -3.58 5.14
N THR A 80 -13.77 -3.83 3.93
CA THR A 80 -12.40 -3.51 3.54
C THR A 80 -12.36 -2.15 2.87
N VAL A 81 -11.59 -1.22 3.43
CA VAL A 81 -11.23 0.03 2.78
C VAL A 81 -10.35 -0.32 1.56
N PRO A 82 -10.74 0.11 0.34
CA PRO A 82 -9.95 -0.13 -0.86
C PRO A 82 -8.55 0.47 -0.76
N SER A 83 -7.62 -0.04 -1.58
CA SER A 83 -6.25 0.49 -1.68
C SER A 83 -6.25 2.01 -1.86
N MET A 84 -5.55 2.69 -0.96
CA MET A 84 -5.33 4.14 -1.00
C MET A 84 -4.58 4.56 -2.25
N ILE A 85 -3.59 3.79 -2.70
CA ILE A 85 -2.84 4.04 -3.95
C ILE A 85 -3.77 4.00 -5.14
N ILE A 86 -4.64 2.99 -5.23
CA ILE A 86 -5.63 2.87 -6.30
C ILE A 86 -6.60 4.06 -6.23
N ALA A 87 -7.11 4.39 -5.05
CA ALA A 87 -8.00 5.53 -4.84
C ALA A 87 -7.35 6.86 -5.23
N LEU A 88 -6.05 7.06 -4.93
CA LEU A 88 -5.30 8.25 -5.34
C LEU A 88 -5.10 8.28 -6.86
N TYR A 89 -4.76 7.15 -7.47
CA TYR A 89 -4.60 7.05 -8.92
C TYR A 89 -5.89 7.44 -9.65
N HIS A 90 -7.03 6.91 -9.22
CA HIS A 90 -8.34 7.23 -9.82
C HIS A 90 -8.88 8.60 -9.40
N GLY A 91 -8.67 9.02 -8.15
CA GLY A 91 -9.11 10.33 -7.64
C GLY A 91 -8.41 11.49 -8.34
N VAL A 92 -7.14 11.33 -8.72
CA VAL A 92 -6.41 12.29 -9.56
C VAL A 92 -7.02 12.37 -10.97
N LEU A 93 -7.52 11.26 -11.52
CA LEU A 93 -8.21 11.25 -12.82
C LEU A 93 -9.61 11.91 -12.76
N HIS A 94 -10.33 11.77 -11.65
CA HIS A 94 -11.64 12.44 -11.48
C HIS A 94 -11.55 13.94 -11.18
N ARG A 95 -10.36 14.47 -10.82
CA ARG A 95 -10.19 15.93 -10.64
C ARG A 95 -9.96 16.69 -11.96
N ALA A 96 -9.79 15.99 -13.08
CA ALA A 96 -9.83 16.58 -14.42
C ALA A 96 -11.22 16.53 -15.07
N SER A 97 -12.19 15.84 -14.46
CA SER A 97 -13.59 15.84 -14.90
C SER A 97 -14.49 16.05 -13.69
N SER A 98 -14.67 17.32 -13.35
CA SER A 98 -15.59 17.78 -12.30
C SER A 98 -17.04 17.57 -12.73
N THR A 99 -17.48 16.31 -12.81
CA THR A 99 -18.89 15.92 -12.91
C THR A 99 -19.00 14.43 -12.64
N ALA A 100 -19.20 14.06 -11.38
CA ALA A 100 -20.01 12.91 -10.92
C ALA A 100 -19.58 12.48 -9.51
N LEU A 101 -20.01 13.21 -8.50
CA LEU A 101 -20.16 12.67 -7.14
C LEU A 101 -21.65 12.72 -6.79
N CYS A 102 -22.40 11.88 -7.50
CA CYS A 102 -23.70 11.37 -7.11
C CYS A 102 -23.67 9.88 -7.44
N LEU A 103 -23.42 9.03 -6.44
CA LEU A 103 -23.80 7.62 -6.52
C LEU A 103 -25.17 7.44 -5.84
N PRO A 104 -26.05 6.61 -6.40
CA PRO A 104 -27.47 6.58 -6.07
C PRO A 104 -27.78 5.83 -4.77
N ARG A 105 -29.02 6.10 -4.33
CA ARG A 105 -29.74 5.78 -3.09
C ARG A 105 -29.61 4.36 -2.55
#